data_AF-A0A1G8KFM4-F1
#
_entry.id   AF-A0A1G8KFM4-F1
#
_cell.length_a   1.000
_cell.length_b   1.000
_cell.length_c   1.000
_cell.angle_alpha   90.00
_cell.angle_beta   90.00
_cell.angle_gamma   90.00
#
_symmetry.space_group_name_H-M   'P 1'
#
loop_
_entity.id
_entity.type
_entity.pdbx_description
1 polymer ?
#
loop_
_entity_poly.entity_id
_entity_poly.type
_entity_poly.pdbx_seq_one_letter_code
_entity_poly.pdbx_strand_id
1 'polypeptide(L)'
;MFPSRLERKHPFRQWKTWAMPGGLTLTGYSRANDKTFFHVPELKLALDAGLVEGRQVDTVLLTHTHLDHSKDLDFLATRPTGVDIYAPAQAAGYIRDYLRATTALNQTAAFDPAQAEGVRVHGVCPEEEFVIGKGGSHTVRVFAAEHKVPSVGYCVAENRRVLAPEYASLKETLSPVEFGRLLARERADGREVERRVRRPLFAYLGDTHADALPRTPWLTDYPVIITECTYLDDAELDRARRVGHTVWSELRPFVAAHPDNLFVLTHFSLRHSEQDVVAFFEKEDLANILVWAVK
;
A
#
# COMPACT_ATOMS: atom_id res chain seq x y z
N MET A 1 -3.33 -44.87 6.08
CA MET A 1 -4.37 -43.93 5.61
C MET A 1 -3.80 -42.53 5.82
N PHE A 2 -3.33 -41.89 4.75
CA PHE A 2 -2.84 -40.52 4.79
C PHE A 2 -3.82 -39.67 3.99
N PRO A 3 -4.13 -38.44 4.42
CA PRO A 3 -4.94 -37.56 3.61
C PRO A 3 -4.25 -37.33 2.26
N SER A 4 -4.98 -37.50 1.18
CA SER A 4 -4.56 -37.08 -0.15
C SER A 4 -4.42 -35.56 -0.19
N ARG A 5 -3.42 -35.06 -0.92
CA ARG A 5 -3.30 -33.63 -1.25
C ARG A 5 -4.52 -33.20 -2.06
N LEU A 6 -5.04 -31.99 -1.80
CA LEU A 6 -5.93 -31.29 -2.74
C LEU A 6 -5.10 -30.92 -3.98
N GLU A 7 -4.98 -31.86 -4.90
CA GLU A 7 -4.17 -31.73 -6.12
C GLU A 7 -4.93 -30.94 -7.19
N ARG A 8 -4.76 -29.61 -7.18
CA ARG A 8 -4.75 -28.65 -8.33
C ARG A 8 -5.48 -27.36 -7.97
N LYS A 9 -4.72 -26.26 -7.99
CA LYS A 9 -5.17 -24.86 -7.84
C LYS A 9 -6.03 -24.65 -6.60
N HIS A 10 -5.44 -24.12 -5.53
CA HIS A 10 -6.16 -23.62 -4.35
C HIS A 10 -7.43 -22.86 -4.81
N PRO A 11 -8.64 -23.45 -4.73
CA PRO A 11 -9.83 -22.82 -5.29
C PRO A 11 -10.31 -21.68 -4.39
N PHE A 12 -9.70 -21.53 -3.21
CA PHE A 12 -9.99 -20.50 -2.23
C PHE A 12 -8.84 -19.50 -2.17
N ARG A 13 -9.16 -18.23 -2.46
CA ARG A 13 -8.28 -17.04 -2.40
C ARG A 13 -7.11 -17.06 -3.39
N GLN A 14 -7.42 -16.87 -4.68
CA GLN A 14 -6.40 -16.83 -5.74
C GLN A 14 -5.58 -15.54 -5.68
N TRP A 15 -4.29 -15.68 -5.35
CA TRP A 15 -3.32 -14.60 -5.44
C TRP A 15 -3.08 -14.18 -6.89
N LYS A 16 -2.88 -12.88 -7.06
CA LYS A 16 -2.60 -12.25 -8.34
C LYS A 16 -1.29 -11.49 -8.23
N THR A 17 -0.63 -11.32 -9.37
CA THR A 17 0.63 -10.58 -9.47
C THR A 17 0.59 -9.70 -10.70
N TRP A 18 1.02 -8.46 -10.54
CA TRP A 18 1.08 -7.46 -11.60
C TRP A 18 2.40 -6.68 -11.52
N ALA A 19 3.02 -6.44 -12.68
CA ALA A 19 4.18 -5.57 -12.79
C ALA A 19 3.72 -4.11 -12.87
N MET A 20 3.95 -3.35 -11.80
CA MET A 20 3.58 -1.95 -11.72
C MET A 20 4.54 -1.07 -12.55
N PRO A 21 4.07 0.07 -13.06
CA PRO A 21 4.94 1.12 -13.59
C PRO A 21 6.08 1.47 -12.63
N GLY A 22 7.26 1.76 -13.17
CA GLY A 22 8.43 2.10 -12.36
C GLY A 22 9.22 0.91 -11.82
N GLY A 23 8.94 -0.31 -12.28
CA GLY A 23 9.75 -1.51 -11.97
C GLY A 23 9.44 -2.15 -10.62
N LEU A 24 8.23 -1.93 -10.09
CA LEU A 24 7.76 -2.58 -8.87
C LEU A 24 6.82 -3.73 -9.21
N THR A 25 6.62 -4.64 -8.26
CA THR A 25 5.65 -5.73 -8.38
C THR A 25 4.59 -5.61 -7.30
N LEU A 26 3.31 -5.67 -7.67
CA LEU A 26 2.21 -5.84 -6.72
C LEU A 26 1.77 -7.31 -6.75
N THR A 27 1.84 -8.02 -5.63
CA THR A 27 1.34 -9.39 -5.52
C THR A 27 0.48 -9.55 -4.28
N GLY A 28 -0.70 -10.15 -4.41
CA GLY A 28 -1.64 -10.16 -3.29
C GLY A 28 -3.02 -10.70 -3.60
N TYR A 29 -3.90 -10.51 -2.63
CA TYR A 29 -5.30 -10.90 -2.64
C TYR A 29 -6.12 -9.78 -1.99
N SER A 30 -7.31 -9.50 -2.54
CA SER A 30 -8.21 -8.51 -1.95
C SER A 30 -9.66 -8.81 -2.32
N ARG A 31 -10.46 -9.12 -1.31
CA ARG A 31 -11.90 -9.39 -1.38
C ARG A 31 -12.58 -8.96 -0.09
N ALA A 32 -13.64 -8.16 -0.20
CA ALA A 32 -14.27 -7.52 0.95
C ALA A 32 -14.82 -8.51 1.97
N ASN A 33 -14.54 -8.26 3.25
CA ASN A 33 -14.88 -9.09 4.40
C ASN A 33 -14.26 -10.51 4.37
N ASP A 34 -13.43 -10.83 3.38
CA ASP A 34 -12.66 -12.07 3.38
C ASP A 34 -11.25 -11.79 3.86
N LYS A 35 -10.42 -11.21 2.97
CA LYS A 35 -9.00 -10.92 3.17
C LYS A 35 -8.50 -9.87 2.17
N THR A 36 -7.67 -8.96 2.65
CA THR A 36 -6.89 -8.01 1.87
C THR A 36 -5.44 -7.99 2.34
N PHE A 37 -4.54 -8.21 1.38
CA PHE A 37 -3.11 -8.13 1.56
C PHE A 37 -2.44 -7.93 0.21
N PHE A 38 -1.50 -6.99 0.15
CA PHE A 38 -0.58 -6.89 -0.97
C PHE A 38 0.87 -6.82 -0.47
N HIS A 39 1.77 -7.40 -1.25
CA HIS A 39 3.20 -7.36 -1.04
C HIS A 39 3.86 -6.66 -2.22
N VAL A 40 4.78 -5.75 -1.90
CA VAL A 40 5.69 -5.10 -2.86
C VAL A 40 7.12 -5.56 -2.53
N PRO A 41 7.60 -6.65 -3.17
CA PRO A 41 8.86 -7.29 -2.81
C PRO A 41 10.07 -6.36 -2.87
N GLU A 42 10.15 -5.50 -3.88
CA GLU A 42 11.26 -4.58 -4.11
C GLU A 42 11.42 -3.57 -2.96
N LEU A 43 10.31 -3.28 -2.27
CA LEU A 43 10.28 -2.38 -1.12
C LEU A 43 10.29 -3.13 0.22
N LYS A 44 10.21 -4.47 0.20
CA LYS A 44 9.93 -5.32 1.37
C LYS A 44 8.78 -4.76 2.19
N LEU A 45 7.69 -4.45 1.50
CA LEU A 45 6.55 -3.69 2.01
C LEU A 45 5.29 -4.55 1.93
N ALA A 46 4.53 -4.59 3.01
CA ALA A 46 3.16 -5.06 3.02
C ALA A 46 2.19 -3.88 3.03
N LEU A 47 1.13 -3.99 2.23
CA LEU A 47 -0.04 -3.14 2.28
C LEU A 47 -1.16 -4.00 2.89
N ASP A 48 -1.57 -3.63 4.09
CA ASP A 48 -2.34 -4.49 5.00
C ASP A 48 -1.67 -5.85 5.29
N ALA A 49 -2.36 -6.71 6.03
CA ALA A 49 -1.87 -7.94 6.64
C ALA A 49 -3.01 -8.97 6.81
N GLY A 50 -3.99 -9.00 5.90
CA GLY A 50 -5.10 -9.95 6.00
C GLY A 50 -4.69 -11.40 5.81
N LEU A 51 -3.86 -11.65 4.79
CA LEU A 51 -3.47 -12.97 4.31
C LEU A 51 -2.05 -12.91 3.76
N VAL A 52 -1.04 -13.15 4.60
CA VAL A 52 0.37 -12.85 4.27
C VAL A 52 1.05 -14.00 3.51
N GLU A 53 0.51 -15.22 3.59
CA GLU A 53 1.04 -16.46 2.98
C GLU A 53 2.56 -16.66 3.16
N GLY A 54 3.03 -16.53 4.40
CA GLY A 54 4.43 -16.84 4.73
C GLY A 54 5.44 -15.77 4.36
N ARG A 55 5.01 -14.65 3.76
CA ARG A 55 5.89 -13.53 3.40
C ARG A 55 6.37 -12.79 4.64
N GLN A 56 7.59 -12.25 4.55
CA GLN A 56 8.20 -11.44 5.60
C GLN A 56 8.64 -10.10 5.00
N VAL A 57 8.32 -9.01 5.68
CA VAL A 57 8.48 -7.63 5.20
C VAL A 57 9.18 -6.77 6.25
N ASP A 58 9.85 -5.70 5.82
CA ASP A 58 10.50 -4.75 6.74
C ASP A 58 9.44 -3.80 7.31
N THR A 59 8.41 -3.49 6.51
CA THR A 59 7.39 -2.50 6.84
C THR A 59 5.99 -2.97 6.44
N VAL A 60 5.01 -2.70 7.30
CA VAL A 60 3.58 -2.86 7.04
C VAL A 60 2.93 -1.49 7.07
N LEU A 61 2.17 -1.17 6.02
CA LEU A 61 1.29 -0.03 5.95
C LEU A 61 -0.14 -0.56 6.12
N LEU A 62 -0.65 -0.50 7.35
CA LEU A 62 -1.95 -1.03 7.73
C LEU A 62 -2.98 0.09 7.69
N THR A 63 -3.92 0.00 6.75
CA THR A 63 -4.92 1.05 6.50
C THR A 63 -5.88 1.20 7.67
N HIS A 64 -6.31 0.09 8.25
CA HIS A 64 -7.20 0.03 9.40
C HIS A 64 -7.19 -1.38 10.03
N THR A 65 -7.92 -1.56 11.13
CA THR A 65 -7.79 -2.77 11.97
C THR A 65 -8.84 -3.86 11.77
N HIS A 66 -9.69 -3.81 10.73
CA HIS A 66 -10.59 -4.95 10.48
C HIS A 66 -9.78 -6.22 10.20
N LEU A 67 -10.33 -7.37 10.59
CA LEU A 67 -9.59 -8.63 10.59
C LEU A 67 -9.24 -9.11 9.18
N ASP A 68 -10.04 -8.78 8.18
CA ASP A 68 -9.69 -9.01 6.78
C ASP A 68 -8.47 -8.20 6.33
N HIS A 69 -8.04 -7.16 7.06
CA HIS A 69 -6.82 -6.38 6.79
C HIS A 69 -5.71 -6.61 7.82
N SER A 70 -6.01 -7.14 9.02
CA SER A 70 -5.05 -7.15 10.14
C SER A 70 -4.74 -8.53 10.71
N LYS A 71 -5.41 -9.60 10.23
CA LYS A 71 -5.37 -10.90 10.91
C LYS A 71 -3.96 -11.48 11.06
N ASP A 72 -3.12 -11.39 10.05
CA ASP A 72 -1.79 -12.02 10.01
C ASP A 72 -0.68 -11.05 10.49
N LEU A 73 -1.04 -9.95 11.15
CA LEU A 73 -0.05 -9.05 11.77
C LEU A 73 0.83 -9.77 12.81
N ASP A 74 0.26 -10.74 13.52
CA ASP A 74 0.98 -11.58 14.48
C ASP A 74 2.05 -12.44 13.79
N PHE A 75 1.74 -13.01 12.63
CA PHE A 75 2.72 -13.74 11.83
C PHE A 75 3.87 -12.83 11.37
N LEU A 76 3.56 -11.62 10.88
CA LEU A 76 4.58 -10.63 10.48
C LEU A 76 5.44 -10.18 11.67
N ALA A 77 4.84 -10.06 12.85
CA ALA A 77 5.51 -9.71 14.10
C ALA A 77 6.56 -10.74 14.55
N THR A 78 6.51 -11.99 14.06
CA THR A 78 7.51 -13.02 14.40
C THR A 78 8.87 -12.83 13.72
N ARG A 79 9.02 -11.82 12.86
CA ARG A 79 10.25 -11.57 12.13
C ARG A 79 11.44 -11.32 13.06
N PRO A 80 12.56 -12.09 12.98
CA PRO A 80 13.69 -11.92 13.90
C PRO A 80 14.40 -10.58 13.84
N THR A 81 14.44 -9.95 12.65
CA THR A 81 15.03 -8.60 12.47
C THR A 81 14.05 -7.47 12.78
N GLY A 82 12.84 -7.83 13.22
CA GLY A 82 11.77 -6.91 13.51
C GLY A 82 11.00 -6.40 12.30
N VAL A 83 9.89 -5.73 12.56
CA VAL A 83 8.99 -5.15 11.58
C VAL A 83 8.44 -3.82 12.08
N ASP A 84 8.36 -2.83 11.19
CA ASP A 84 7.69 -1.55 11.44
C ASP A 84 6.24 -1.63 10.94
N ILE A 85 5.26 -1.40 11.81
CA ILE A 85 3.84 -1.38 11.49
C ILE A 85 3.34 0.06 11.63
N TYR A 86 2.98 0.69 10.52
CA TYR A 86 2.32 1.99 10.51
C TYR A 86 0.82 1.77 10.40
N ALA A 87 0.05 2.43 11.26
CA ALA A 87 -1.40 2.31 11.33
C ALA A 87 -2.03 3.63 11.82
N PRO A 88 -3.34 3.86 11.65
CA PRO A 88 -4.02 5.00 12.25
C PRO A 88 -3.66 5.17 13.74
N ALA A 89 -3.30 6.38 14.16
CA ALA A 89 -2.79 6.63 15.51
C ALA A 89 -3.73 6.13 16.62
N GLN A 90 -5.04 6.28 16.40
CA GLN A 90 -6.10 5.83 17.30
C GLN A 90 -6.17 4.30 17.44
N ALA A 91 -5.68 3.56 16.43
CA ALA A 91 -5.70 2.10 16.39
C ALA A 91 -4.43 1.45 16.95
N ALA A 92 -3.36 2.21 17.18
CA ALA A 92 -2.06 1.69 17.62
C ALA A 92 -2.13 0.90 18.94
N GLY A 93 -3.02 1.29 19.85
CA GLY A 93 -3.26 0.56 21.11
C GLY A 93 -3.79 -0.85 20.86
N TYR A 94 -4.84 -0.98 20.05
CA TYR A 94 -5.45 -2.27 19.71
C TYR A 94 -4.47 -3.25 19.07
N ILE A 95 -3.57 -2.74 18.22
CA ILE A 95 -2.54 -3.55 17.56
C ILE A 95 -1.54 -4.08 18.59
N ARG A 96 -1.06 -3.23 19.50
CA ARG A 96 -0.13 -3.67 20.56
C ARG A 96 -0.77 -4.72 21.46
N ASP A 97 -2.03 -4.53 21.83
CA ASP A 97 -2.78 -5.51 22.64
C ASP A 97 -3.00 -6.82 21.89
N TYR A 98 -3.37 -6.78 20.60
CA TYR A 98 -3.49 -7.96 19.75
C TYR A 98 -2.20 -8.77 19.70
N LEU A 99 -1.08 -8.11 19.38
CA LEU A 99 0.23 -8.75 19.26
C LEU A 99 0.72 -9.30 20.58
N ARG A 100 0.49 -8.59 21.68
CA ARG A 100 0.79 -9.09 23.03
C ARG A 100 0.00 -10.36 23.32
N ALA A 101 -1.30 -10.34 23.07
CA ALA A 101 -2.19 -11.46 23.35
C ALA A 101 -1.82 -12.70 22.52
N THR A 102 -1.57 -12.54 21.21
CA THR A 102 -1.17 -13.65 20.33
C THR A 102 0.22 -14.18 20.67
N THR A 103 1.17 -13.31 21.02
CA THR A 103 2.50 -13.75 21.47
C THR A 103 2.41 -14.55 22.78
N ALA A 104 1.58 -14.12 23.73
CA ALA A 104 1.41 -14.81 25.01
C ALA A 104 0.85 -16.24 24.86
N LEU A 105 0.09 -16.53 23.79
CA LEU A 105 -0.39 -17.89 23.50
C LEU A 105 0.75 -18.89 23.25
N ASN A 106 1.95 -18.41 22.90
CA ASN A 106 3.12 -19.24 22.60
C ASN A 106 4.05 -19.40 23.82
N GLN A 107 3.69 -18.88 24.99
CA GLN A 107 4.55 -18.87 26.17
C GLN A 107 3.94 -19.71 27.30
N THR A 108 4.80 -20.46 28.00
CA THR A 108 4.45 -21.22 29.21
C THR A 108 4.56 -20.38 30.49
N ALA A 109 5.37 -19.32 30.46
CA ALA A 109 5.49 -18.34 31.53
C ALA A 109 4.73 -17.05 31.17
N ALA A 110 4.54 -16.15 32.15
CA ALA A 110 3.94 -14.85 31.89
C ALA A 110 4.72 -14.07 30.81
N PHE A 111 4.00 -13.33 29.97
CA PHE A 111 4.60 -12.58 28.88
C PHE A 111 5.66 -11.59 29.34
N ASP A 112 6.88 -11.76 28.81
CA ASP A 112 8.00 -10.86 28.98
C ASP A 112 8.04 -9.83 27.83
N PRO A 113 7.75 -8.54 28.10
CA PRO A 113 7.80 -7.48 27.09
C PRO A 113 9.17 -7.32 26.43
N ALA A 114 10.26 -7.72 27.09
CA ALA A 114 11.62 -7.68 26.52
C ALA A 114 11.82 -8.67 25.37
N GLN A 115 10.91 -9.66 25.20
CA GLN A 115 10.96 -10.58 24.07
C GLN A 115 10.24 -10.05 22.81
N ALA A 116 9.52 -8.92 22.92
CA ALA A 116 8.78 -8.31 21.82
C ALA A 116 9.56 -7.20 21.08
N GLU A 117 10.87 -7.07 21.34
CA GLU A 117 11.74 -5.97 20.85
C GLU A 117 11.77 -5.81 19.32
N GLY A 118 11.35 -6.82 18.57
CA GLY A 118 11.31 -6.77 17.11
C GLY A 118 10.21 -5.88 16.52
N VAL A 119 9.08 -5.69 17.21
CA VAL A 119 7.89 -5.08 16.59
C VAL A 119 7.72 -3.63 17.01
N ARG A 120 7.65 -2.73 16.02
CA ARG A 120 7.49 -1.29 16.24
C ARG A 120 6.17 -0.82 15.64
N VAL A 121 5.22 -0.47 16.50
CA VAL A 121 3.91 0.05 16.07
C VAL A 121 3.93 1.57 16.12
N HIS A 122 3.82 2.19 14.95
CA HIS A 122 3.79 3.63 14.72
C HIS A 122 2.37 4.08 14.42
N GLY A 123 1.85 5.01 15.23
CA GLY A 123 0.59 5.67 14.96
C GLY A 123 0.79 6.82 13.99
N VAL A 124 -0.03 6.92 12.94
CA VAL A 124 0.02 8.02 11.97
C VAL A 124 -1.33 8.74 11.86
N CYS A 125 -1.28 10.02 11.50
CA CYS A 125 -2.44 10.84 11.21
C CYS A 125 -2.48 11.23 9.72
N PRO A 126 -3.67 11.58 9.17
CA PRO A 126 -3.75 12.12 7.83
C PRO A 126 -2.81 13.32 7.60
N GLU A 127 -2.34 13.45 6.36
CA GLU A 127 -1.40 14.49 5.90
C GLU A 127 0.03 14.39 6.47
N GLU A 128 0.28 13.54 7.47
CA GLU A 128 1.63 13.27 7.94
C GLU A 128 2.50 12.64 6.85
N GLU A 129 3.80 12.88 6.95
CA GLU A 129 4.81 12.24 6.13
C GLU A 129 5.86 11.55 7.00
N PHE A 130 6.27 10.36 6.59
CA PHE A 130 7.36 9.63 7.23
C PHE A 130 8.21 8.93 6.18
N VAL A 131 9.38 8.45 6.59
CA VAL A 131 10.31 7.75 5.70
C VAL A 131 10.37 6.27 6.03
N ILE A 132 10.52 5.45 4.98
CA ILE A 132 10.71 4.00 5.09
C ILE A 132 11.89 3.56 4.23
N GLY A 133 12.32 2.32 4.42
CA GLY A 133 13.41 1.71 3.68
C GLY A 133 14.80 2.19 4.12
N LYS A 134 15.83 1.51 3.60
CA LYS A 134 17.23 1.75 4.00
C LYS A 134 17.65 3.20 3.74
N GLY A 135 18.05 3.90 4.80
CA GLY A 135 18.51 5.30 4.72
C GLY A 135 17.41 6.30 4.33
N GLY A 136 16.13 5.95 4.50
CA GLY A 136 15.01 6.80 4.11
C GLY A 136 14.85 6.91 2.59
N SER A 137 15.02 5.79 1.89
CA SER A 137 14.94 5.73 0.42
C SER A 137 13.54 6.03 -0.11
N HIS A 138 12.51 5.98 0.73
CA HIS A 138 11.14 6.29 0.35
C HIS A 138 10.48 7.20 1.38
N THR A 139 9.57 8.04 0.90
CA THR A 139 8.66 8.85 1.72
C THR A 139 7.24 8.34 1.52
N VAL A 140 6.51 8.22 2.62
CA VAL A 140 5.09 7.86 2.64
C VAL A 140 4.32 9.07 3.15
N ARG A 141 3.31 9.49 2.39
CA ARG A 141 2.34 10.51 2.80
C ARG A 141 1.02 9.85 3.13
N VAL A 142 0.39 10.27 4.23
CA VAL A 142 -0.84 9.64 4.74
C VAL A 142 -2.07 10.32 4.15
N PHE A 143 -2.95 9.53 3.55
CA PHE A 143 -4.22 9.95 2.97
C PHE A 143 -5.35 9.86 3.99
N ALA A 144 -6.25 10.85 4.01
CA ALA A 144 -7.43 10.87 4.87
C ALA A 144 -8.54 9.95 4.31
N ALA A 145 -8.53 8.67 4.68
CA ALA A 145 -9.58 7.73 4.30
C ALA A 145 -10.88 7.99 5.09
N GLU A 146 -12.01 7.61 4.50
CA GLU A 146 -13.34 7.72 5.12
C GLU A 146 -13.96 6.33 5.30
N HIS A 147 -13.85 5.80 6.53
CA HIS A 147 -14.35 4.48 6.89
C HIS A 147 -14.96 4.47 8.31
N LYS A 148 -15.72 3.43 8.65
CA LYS A 148 -16.45 3.32 9.95
C LYS A 148 -15.55 3.19 11.19
N VAL A 149 -14.27 2.89 11.01
CA VAL A 149 -13.23 2.86 12.05
C VAL A 149 -12.09 3.80 11.65
N PRO A 150 -11.21 4.20 12.59
CA PRO A 150 -10.00 4.94 12.24
C PRO A 150 -9.27 4.26 11.09
N SER A 151 -9.09 5.00 10.00
CA SER A 151 -8.60 4.50 8.72
C SER A 151 -7.77 5.58 8.04
N VAL A 152 -6.75 5.14 7.30
CA VAL A 152 -5.90 6.00 6.47
C VAL A 152 -5.50 5.25 5.20
N GLY A 153 -5.15 6.02 4.17
CA GLY A 153 -4.41 5.51 3.01
C GLY A 153 -2.94 5.90 3.05
N TYR A 154 -2.13 5.33 2.16
CA TYR A 154 -0.69 5.56 2.09
C TYR A 154 -0.23 5.82 0.66
N CYS A 155 0.49 6.92 0.47
CA CYS A 155 0.99 7.34 -0.84
C CYS A 155 2.52 7.33 -0.83
N VAL A 156 3.12 6.39 -1.56
CA VAL A 156 4.56 6.06 -1.50
C VAL A 156 5.30 6.75 -2.65
N ALA A 157 6.37 7.45 -2.32
CA ALA A 157 7.29 8.09 -3.27
C ALA A 157 8.73 7.66 -3.01
N GLU A 158 9.51 7.55 -4.07
CA GLU A 158 10.95 7.26 -4.00
C GLU A 158 11.74 8.56 -3.79
N ASN A 159 12.70 8.53 -2.86
CA ASN A 159 13.65 9.61 -2.64
C ASN A 159 14.90 9.36 -3.49
N ARG A 160 15.09 10.18 -4.53
CA ARG A 160 16.27 10.14 -5.39
C ARG A 160 17.14 11.36 -5.20
N ARG A 161 18.44 11.19 -5.40
CA ARG A 161 19.37 12.30 -5.57
C ARG A 161 19.54 12.54 -7.06
N VAL A 162 19.30 13.77 -7.49
CA VAL A 162 19.57 14.21 -8.86
C VAL A 162 20.54 15.37 -8.80
N LEU A 163 21.37 15.51 -9.83
CA LEU A 163 22.25 16.67 -9.95
C LEU A 163 21.42 17.95 -9.92
N ALA A 164 21.93 18.98 -9.24
CA ALA A 164 21.30 20.29 -9.31
C ALA A 164 21.33 20.78 -10.78
N PRO A 165 20.29 21.51 -11.25
CA PRO A 165 20.13 21.87 -12.66
C PRO A 165 21.38 22.52 -13.30
N GLU A 166 22.09 23.35 -12.52
CA GLU A 166 23.32 24.02 -12.91
C GLU A 166 24.46 23.05 -13.23
N TYR A 167 24.52 21.87 -12.60
CA TYR A 167 25.51 20.84 -12.89
C TYR A 167 25.02 19.83 -13.92
N ALA A 168 23.70 19.63 -14.06
CA ALA A 168 23.13 18.73 -15.06
C ALA A 168 23.52 19.15 -16.48
N SER A 169 23.41 20.46 -16.78
CA SER A 169 23.79 21.03 -18.08
C SER A 169 25.29 20.89 -18.36
N LEU A 170 26.14 21.04 -17.33
CA LEU A 170 27.59 20.89 -17.46
C LEU A 170 28.02 19.45 -17.75
N LYS A 171 27.27 18.46 -17.23
CA LYS A 171 27.51 17.03 -17.48
C LYS A 171 27.45 16.67 -18.96
N GLU A 172 26.59 17.33 -19.73
CA GLU A 172 26.44 17.09 -21.17
C GLU A 172 27.59 17.71 -21.99
N THR A 173 28.24 18.74 -21.45
CA THR A 173 29.29 19.50 -22.14
C THR A 173 30.72 19.09 -21.77
N LEU A 174 30.93 18.54 -20.57
CA LEU A 174 32.25 18.21 -20.04
C LEU A 174 32.56 16.72 -20.19
N SER A 175 33.85 16.37 -20.34
CA SER A 175 34.25 14.96 -20.26
C SER A 175 33.97 14.39 -18.86
N PRO A 176 33.76 13.06 -18.70
CA PRO A 176 33.50 12.45 -17.40
C PRO A 176 34.56 12.78 -16.32
N VAL A 177 35.82 12.92 -16.73
CA VAL A 177 36.94 13.24 -15.83
C VAL A 177 36.88 14.69 -15.36
N GLU A 178 36.62 15.64 -16.27
CA GLU A 178 36.50 17.06 -15.95
C GLU A 178 35.27 17.33 -15.09
N PHE A 179 34.14 16.71 -15.44
CA PHE A 179 32.91 16.80 -14.68
C PHE A 179 33.08 16.26 -13.24
N GLY A 180 33.74 15.11 -13.09
CA GLY A 180 34.07 14.55 -11.78
C GLY A 180 34.96 15.47 -10.93
N ARG A 181 35.97 16.10 -11.54
CA ARG A 181 36.83 17.09 -10.86
C ARG A 181 36.07 18.34 -10.45
N LEU A 182 35.19 18.86 -11.30
CA LEU A 182 34.32 19.98 -10.99
C LEU A 182 33.44 19.65 -9.78
N LEU A 183 32.67 18.57 -9.83
CA LEU A 183 31.79 18.18 -8.72
C LEU A 183 32.53 17.98 -7.41
N ALA A 184 33.76 17.44 -7.44
CA ALA A 184 34.58 17.30 -6.25
C ALA A 184 34.98 18.66 -5.65
N ARG A 185 35.34 19.64 -6.47
CA ARG A 185 35.64 21.02 -6.03
C ARG A 185 34.41 21.70 -5.46
N GLU A 186 33.27 21.64 -6.15
CA GLU A 186 32.03 22.26 -5.70
C GLU A 186 31.58 21.68 -4.34
N ARG A 187 31.68 20.35 -4.15
CA ARG A 187 31.43 19.73 -2.85
C ARG A 187 32.41 20.19 -1.77
N ALA A 188 33.70 20.34 -2.11
CA ALA A 188 34.73 20.82 -1.18
C ALA A 188 34.48 22.27 -0.75
N ASP A 189 33.90 23.08 -1.65
CA ASP A 189 33.45 24.45 -1.39
C ASP A 189 32.11 24.52 -0.62
N GLY A 190 31.55 23.37 -0.22
CA GLY A 190 30.29 23.28 0.52
C GLY A 190 29.03 23.49 -0.31
N ARG A 191 29.14 23.47 -1.65
CA ARG A 191 27.98 23.64 -2.54
C ARG A 191 27.21 22.34 -2.69
N GLU A 192 25.88 22.46 -2.70
CA GLU A 192 24.98 21.33 -2.86
C GLU A 192 24.90 20.93 -4.33
N VAL A 193 25.71 19.93 -4.72
CA VAL A 193 25.78 19.48 -6.12
C VAL A 193 24.64 18.55 -6.55
N GLU A 194 23.93 18.00 -5.57
CA GLU A 194 22.82 17.07 -5.75
C GLU A 194 21.66 17.55 -4.88
N ARG A 195 20.46 17.62 -5.46
CA ARG A 195 19.24 17.85 -4.69
C ARG A 195 18.47 16.54 -4.53
N ARG A 196 17.73 16.42 -3.43
CA ARG A 196 16.74 15.35 -3.27
C ARG A 196 15.47 15.70 -4.02
N VAL A 197 14.99 14.78 -4.84
CA VAL A 197 13.68 14.86 -5.50
C VAL A 197 12.85 13.65 -5.12
N ARG A 198 11.54 13.86 -5.02
CA ARG A 198 10.55 12.82 -4.80
C ARG A 198 9.98 12.38 -6.13
N ARG A 199 9.97 11.09 -6.38
CA ARG A 199 9.28 10.48 -7.52
C ARG A 199 8.08 9.70 -6.97
N PRO A 200 6.84 10.20 -7.14
CA PRO A 200 5.64 9.45 -6.78
C PRO A 200 5.62 8.07 -7.44
N LEU A 201 5.29 7.03 -6.66
CA LEU A 201 5.21 5.65 -7.15
C LEU A 201 3.77 5.19 -7.24
N PHE A 202 3.07 5.12 -6.10
CA PHE A 202 1.67 4.68 -6.03
C PHE A 202 0.99 5.18 -4.75
N ALA A 203 -0.33 5.24 -4.78
CA ALA A 203 -1.20 5.41 -3.62
C ALA A 203 -1.98 4.12 -3.35
N TYR A 204 -2.14 3.76 -2.08
CA TYR A 204 -2.96 2.66 -1.60
C TYR A 204 -3.95 3.19 -0.57
N LEU A 205 -5.22 3.25 -0.93
CA LEU A 205 -6.22 3.99 -0.13
C LEU A 205 -6.85 3.14 0.98
N GLY A 206 -6.76 1.81 0.88
CA GLY A 206 -7.53 0.90 1.73
C GLY A 206 -9.02 1.05 1.52
N ASP A 207 -9.78 0.74 2.57
CA ASP A 207 -11.23 0.92 2.59
C ASP A 207 -11.57 2.40 2.81
N THR A 208 -12.35 2.96 1.90
CA THR A 208 -12.75 4.36 1.91
C THR A 208 -13.97 4.62 1.03
N HIS A 209 -14.65 5.73 1.28
CA HIS A 209 -15.65 6.31 0.37
C HIS A 209 -15.00 7.10 -0.79
N ALA A 210 -15.66 7.13 -1.95
CA ALA A 210 -15.19 7.85 -3.15
C ALA A 210 -15.01 9.36 -2.93
N ASP A 211 -15.83 9.96 -2.04
CA ASP A 211 -15.77 11.39 -1.70
C ASP A 211 -14.46 11.81 -1.02
N ALA A 212 -13.68 10.86 -0.49
CA ALA A 212 -12.38 11.17 0.11
C ALA A 212 -11.33 11.58 -0.94
N LEU A 213 -11.45 11.05 -2.16
CA LEU A 213 -10.48 11.27 -3.25
C LEU A 213 -10.40 12.76 -3.66
N PRO A 214 -11.50 13.45 -4.03
CA PRO A 214 -11.45 14.85 -4.45
C PRO A 214 -11.10 15.82 -3.31
N ARG A 215 -11.24 15.42 -2.03
CA ARG A 215 -10.80 16.22 -0.88
C ARG A 215 -9.27 16.29 -0.76
N THR A 216 -8.55 15.47 -1.53
CA THR A 216 -7.10 15.35 -1.49
C THR A 216 -6.49 15.62 -2.88
N PRO A 217 -6.39 16.88 -3.32
CA PRO A 217 -5.99 17.22 -4.68
C PRO A 217 -4.62 16.68 -5.11
N TRP A 218 -3.68 16.54 -4.17
CA TRP A 218 -2.35 16.01 -4.43
C TRP A 218 -2.32 14.48 -4.64
N LEU A 219 -3.44 13.77 -4.45
CA LEU A 219 -3.52 12.33 -4.69
C LEU A 219 -3.16 11.99 -6.14
N THR A 220 -3.55 12.84 -7.08
CA THR A 220 -3.33 12.63 -8.53
C THR A 220 -1.89 12.87 -8.95
N ASP A 221 -1.01 13.35 -8.06
CA ASP A 221 0.44 13.38 -8.31
C ASP A 221 1.02 11.94 -8.37
N TYR A 222 0.31 10.95 -7.83
CA TYR A 222 0.71 9.55 -7.85
C TYR A 222 0.16 8.85 -9.11
N PRO A 223 1.03 8.27 -9.96
CA PRO A 223 0.60 7.75 -11.27
C PRO A 223 -0.26 6.48 -11.17
N VAL A 224 -0.20 5.77 -10.05
CA VAL A 224 -1.00 4.57 -9.78
C VAL A 224 -1.78 4.79 -8.48
N ILE A 225 -3.10 4.65 -8.53
CA ILE A 225 -4.00 4.79 -7.37
C ILE A 225 -4.72 3.46 -7.17
N ILE A 226 -4.36 2.74 -6.11
CA ILE A 226 -4.99 1.48 -5.72
C ILE A 226 -6.11 1.83 -4.73
N THR A 227 -7.36 1.59 -5.13
CA THR A 227 -8.55 1.97 -4.36
C THR A 227 -9.57 0.83 -4.34
N GLU A 228 -10.34 0.76 -3.26
CA GLU A 228 -11.47 -0.17 -3.22
C GLU A 228 -12.57 0.22 -4.22
N CYS A 229 -13.31 -0.79 -4.66
CA CYS A 229 -14.59 -0.65 -5.36
C CYS A 229 -15.51 -1.79 -4.90
N THR A 230 -15.92 -1.74 -3.63
CA THR A 230 -16.62 -2.87 -2.98
C THR A 230 -17.91 -3.27 -3.71
N TYR A 231 -18.69 -2.29 -4.20
CA TYR A 231 -19.96 -2.54 -4.88
C TYR A 231 -19.93 -2.09 -6.35
N LEU A 232 -20.49 -2.91 -7.24
CA LEU A 232 -20.55 -2.63 -8.67
C LEU A 232 -21.79 -1.82 -9.06
N ASP A 233 -22.91 -2.04 -8.36
CA ASP A 233 -24.20 -1.43 -8.66
C ASP A 233 -24.75 -0.60 -7.47
N ASP A 234 -25.73 0.26 -7.78
CA ASP A 234 -26.29 1.23 -6.84
C ASP A 234 -27.26 0.62 -5.82
N ALA A 235 -27.56 -0.69 -5.88
CA ALA A 235 -28.50 -1.31 -4.94
C ALA A 235 -27.98 -1.23 -3.49
N GLU A 236 -26.66 -1.11 -3.31
CA GLU A 236 -26.01 -1.00 -2.00
C GLU A 236 -25.49 0.41 -1.69
N LEU A 237 -25.84 1.44 -2.48
CA LEU A 237 -25.33 2.81 -2.33
C LEU A 237 -25.51 3.38 -0.92
N ASP A 238 -26.73 3.31 -0.38
CA ASP A 238 -27.03 3.79 0.97
C ASP A 238 -26.25 3.02 2.05
N ARG A 239 -26.03 1.71 1.83
CA ARG A 239 -25.23 0.90 2.74
C ARG A 239 -23.77 1.31 2.66
N ALA A 240 -23.23 1.40 1.45
CA ALA A 240 -21.84 1.74 1.17
C ALA A 240 -21.45 3.07 1.83
N ARG A 241 -22.25 4.11 1.64
CA ARG A 241 -22.10 5.41 2.33
C ARG A 241 -22.07 5.28 3.85
N ARG A 242 -23.02 4.53 4.44
CA ARG A 242 -23.09 4.37 5.91
C ARG A 242 -21.90 3.61 6.50
N VAL A 243 -21.36 2.62 5.78
CA VAL A 243 -20.26 1.78 6.29
C VAL A 243 -18.89 2.24 5.81
N GLY A 244 -18.83 3.26 4.95
CA GLY A 244 -17.60 3.84 4.43
C GLY A 244 -16.93 2.98 3.36
N HIS A 245 -17.70 2.51 2.37
CA HIS A 245 -17.19 1.79 1.21
C HIS A 245 -17.61 2.49 -0.08
N THR A 246 -16.92 2.15 -1.17
CA THR A 246 -17.14 2.77 -2.48
C THR A 246 -18.06 1.93 -3.37
N VAL A 247 -18.99 2.62 -4.05
CA VAL A 247 -19.76 2.09 -5.19
C VAL A 247 -19.17 2.65 -6.48
N TRP A 248 -19.12 1.82 -7.53
CA TRP A 248 -18.55 2.21 -8.82
C TRP A 248 -19.15 3.50 -9.39
N SER A 249 -20.47 3.70 -9.31
CA SER A 249 -21.13 4.90 -9.84
C SER A 249 -20.63 6.22 -9.23
N GLU A 250 -20.17 6.20 -7.97
CA GLU A 250 -19.60 7.35 -7.29
C GLU A 250 -18.10 7.53 -7.59
N LEU A 251 -17.37 6.43 -7.80
CA LEU A 251 -15.95 6.47 -8.14
C LEU A 251 -15.69 6.82 -9.60
N ARG A 252 -16.54 6.32 -10.51
CA ARG A 252 -16.40 6.43 -11.96
C ARG A 252 -16.17 7.87 -12.45
N PRO A 253 -16.91 8.90 -11.99
CA PRO A 253 -16.67 10.28 -12.42
C PRO A 253 -15.25 10.75 -12.08
N PHE A 254 -14.73 10.39 -10.90
CA PHE A 254 -13.36 10.73 -10.51
C PHE A 254 -12.35 10.01 -11.41
N VAL A 255 -12.53 8.71 -11.66
CA VAL A 255 -11.65 7.94 -12.55
C VAL A 255 -11.61 8.52 -13.97
N ALA A 256 -12.78 8.85 -14.53
CA ALA A 256 -12.90 9.40 -15.87
C ALA A 256 -12.29 10.80 -16.00
N ALA A 257 -12.30 11.60 -14.92
CA ALA A 257 -11.69 12.93 -14.89
C ALA A 257 -10.15 12.91 -14.81
N HIS A 258 -9.53 11.76 -14.53
CA HIS A 258 -8.09 11.62 -14.33
C HIS A 258 -7.48 10.54 -15.25
N PRO A 259 -7.51 10.74 -16.59
CA PRO A 259 -7.06 9.74 -17.55
C PRO A 259 -5.55 9.42 -17.47
N ASP A 260 -4.75 10.32 -16.91
CA ASP A 260 -3.30 10.15 -16.75
C ASP A 260 -2.92 9.28 -15.53
N ASN A 261 -3.88 9.00 -14.63
CA ASN A 261 -3.69 8.13 -13.48
C ASN A 261 -4.25 6.73 -13.78
N LEU A 262 -3.50 5.69 -13.45
CA LEU A 262 -3.98 4.31 -13.50
C LEU A 262 -4.66 3.94 -12.18
N PHE A 263 -5.95 3.60 -12.23
CA PHE A 263 -6.72 3.17 -11.07
C PHE A 263 -6.74 1.65 -10.97
N VAL A 264 -6.16 1.10 -9.90
CA VAL A 264 -6.22 -0.33 -9.60
C VAL A 264 -7.39 -0.57 -8.66
N LEU A 265 -8.45 -1.19 -9.17
CA LEU A 265 -9.70 -1.43 -8.45
C LEU A 265 -9.62 -2.77 -7.72
N THR A 266 -9.80 -2.74 -6.40
CA THR A 266 -9.65 -3.90 -5.51
C THR A 266 -10.87 -4.06 -4.60
N HIS A 267 -10.79 -5.00 -3.65
CA HIS A 267 -11.75 -5.14 -2.56
C HIS A 267 -13.20 -5.41 -2.97
N PHE A 268 -13.43 -6.04 -4.12
CA PHE A 268 -14.78 -6.35 -4.58
C PHE A 268 -15.53 -7.26 -3.59
N SER A 269 -16.83 -7.00 -3.43
CA SER A 269 -17.74 -7.80 -2.62
C SER A 269 -17.78 -9.27 -3.04
N LEU A 270 -17.83 -10.17 -2.05
CA LEU A 270 -18.05 -11.61 -2.25
C LEU A 270 -19.36 -11.97 -2.97
N ARG A 271 -20.28 -11.02 -3.14
CA ARG A 271 -21.53 -11.21 -3.90
C ARG A 271 -21.30 -11.46 -5.40
N HIS A 272 -20.18 -10.97 -5.93
CA HIS A 272 -19.83 -11.08 -7.34
C HIS A 272 -18.68 -12.08 -7.50
N SER A 273 -18.78 -13.04 -8.40
CA SER A 273 -17.62 -13.83 -8.79
C SER A 273 -16.56 -12.95 -9.47
N GLU A 274 -15.32 -13.41 -9.59
CA GLU A 274 -14.31 -12.65 -10.35
C GLU A 274 -14.71 -12.47 -11.82
N GLN A 275 -15.43 -13.43 -12.39
CA GLN A 275 -15.98 -13.37 -13.75
C GLN A 275 -17.05 -12.29 -13.88
N ASP A 276 -17.93 -12.15 -12.89
CA ASP A 276 -18.94 -11.08 -12.86
C ASP A 276 -18.27 -9.70 -12.80
N VAL A 277 -17.24 -9.56 -11.96
CA VAL A 277 -16.46 -8.32 -11.85
C VAL A 277 -15.79 -7.98 -13.19
N VAL A 278 -15.12 -8.94 -13.82
CA VAL A 278 -14.47 -8.72 -15.12
C VAL A 278 -15.51 -8.33 -16.19
N ALA A 279 -16.60 -9.10 -16.30
CA ALA A 279 -17.64 -8.84 -17.29
C ALA A 279 -18.37 -7.50 -17.09
N PHE A 280 -18.42 -7.00 -15.84
CA PHE A 280 -18.92 -5.67 -15.54
C PHE A 280 -18.00 -4.59 -16.12
N PHE A 281 -16.70 -4.62 -15.77
CA PHE A 281 -15.76 -3.58 -16.18
C PHE A 281 -15.35 -3.64 -17.66
N GLU A 282 -15.49 -4.78 -18.33
CA GLU A 282 -15.35 -4.85 -19.80
C GLU A 282 -16.34 -3.94 -20.54
N LYS A 283 -17.44 -3.53 -19.89
CA LYS A 283 -18.46 -2.63 -20.47
C LYS A 283 -18.23 -1.16 -20.17
N GLU A 284 -17.34 -0.83 -19.22
CA GLU A 284 -17.17 0.55 -18.74
C GLU A 284 -16.30 1.43 -19.67
N ASP A 285 -15.58 0.81 -20.62
CA ASP A 285 -14.76 1.46 -21.66
C ASP A 285 -13.81 2.56 -21.13
N LEU A 286 -13.13 2.29 -20.01
CA LEU A 286 -12.10 3.16 -19.44
C LEU A 286 -10.73 2.50 -19.61
N ALA A 287 -9.80 3.18 -20.28
CA ALA A 287 -8.45 2.66 -20.53
C ALA A 287 -7.53 2.77 -19.29
N ASN A 288 -7.91 3.60 -18.31
CA ASN A 288 -7.11 3.92 -17.14
C ASN A 288 -7.51 3.13 -15.88
N ILE A 289 -8.15 1.97 -16.05
CA ILE A 289 -8.47 1.05 -14.95
C ILE A 289 -7.75 -0.29 -15.09
N LEU A 290 -7.28 -0.82 -13.96
CA LEU A 290 -6.86 -2.21 -13.80
C LEU A 290 -7.77 -2.86 -12.76
N VAL A 291 -8.46 -3.92 -13.15
CA VAL A 291 -9.38 -4.65 -12.27
C VAL A 291 -8.64 -5.80 -11.61
N TRP A 292 -8.62 -5.87 -10.27
CA TRP A 292 -7.95 -6.94 -9.52
C TRP A 292 -8.78 -8.24 -9.45
N ALA A 293 -9.19 -8.74 -10.62
CA ALA A 293 -9.98 -9.95 -10.83
C ALA A 293 -9.39 -10.76 -12.01
N VAL A 294 -9.53 -12.09 -12.02
CA VAL A 294 -9.14 -12.93 -13.16
C VAL A 294 -10.36 -13.46 -13.93
N LYS A 295 -10.17 -13.67 -15.24
CA LYS A 295 -11.11 -14.37 -16.13
C LYS A 295 -11.18 -15.86 -15.82
#